data_AF-A0A077WDD2-F1
#
_entry.id   AF-A0A077WDD2-F1
#
_cell.length_a   1.000
_cell.length_b   1.000
_cell.length_c   1.000
_cell.angle_alpha   90.00
_cell.angle_beta   90.00
_cell.angle_gamma   90.00
#
_symmetry.space_group_name_H-M   'P 1'
#
loop_
_entity.id
_entity.type
_entity.pdbx_description
1 polymer ?
#
loop_
_entity_poly.entity_id
_entity_poly.type
_entity_poly.pdbx_seq_one_letter_code
_entity_poly.pdbx_strand_id
1 'polypeptide(L)'
;MERMYERKYRQRIERQIRFVKPNASQDEVDRIVDSNEPSQIFAQSLVYTTRSNQGQQVLAEVQNRHDDIKHIEKTIVELHQLLADMSMLVEQQGDMLTAIEQNAEYAADHVQQGNTVVDRAIKQARATRHPLQFWYGGLDLVIQ
;
A
#
# COMPACT_ATOMS: atom_id res chain seq x y z
N MET A 1 23.43 48.08 43.36
CA MET A 1 22.93 47.49 42.10
C MET A 1 24.07 47.05 41.19
N GLU A 2 25.06 47.91 40.88
CA GLU A 2 26.19 47.58 40.00
C GLU A 2 26.99 46.32 40.38
N ARG A 3 27.38 46.16 41.66
CA ARG A 3 28.18 44.99 42.10
C ARG A 3 27.49 43.64 41.87
N MET A 4 26.16 43.60 41.84
CA MET A 4 25.39 42.38 41.52
C MET A 4 25.38 42.11 40.02
N TYR A 5 25.29 43.16 39.20
CA TYR A 5 25.38 43.03 37.74
C TYR A 5 26.77 42.57 37.30
N GLU A 6 27.80 43.13 37.89
CA GLU A 6 29.19 42.81 37.60
C GLU A 6 29.54 41.35 37.96
N ARG A 7 29.06 40.85 39.11
CA ARG A 7 29.19 39.44 39.48
C ARG A 7 28.45 38.51 38.52
N LYS A 8 27.20 38.84 38.16
CA LYS A 8 26.41 38.04 37.21
C LYS A 8 27.04 38.03 35.82
N TYR A 9 27.68 39.13 35.42
CA TYR A 9 28.41 39.23 34.16
C TYR A 9 29.66 38.36 34.17
N ARG A 10 30.52 38.46 35.20
CA ARG A 10 31.70 37.59 35.36
C ARG A 10 31.34 36.10 35.35
N GLN A 11 30.31 35.71 36.09
CA GLN A 11 29.84 34.31 36.14
C GLN A 11 29.32 33.78 34.80
N ARG A 12 28.85 34.66 33.91
CA ARG A 12 28.44 34.26 32.56
C ARG A 12 29.66 34.04 31.66
N ILE A 13 30.63 34.95 31.70
CA ILE A 13 31.85 34.83 30.91
C ILE A 13 32.69 33.63 31.35
N GLU A 14 32.84 33.40 32.65
CA GLU A 14 33.56 32.23 33.18
C GLU A 14 32.97 30.91 32.67
N ARG A 15 31.64 30.78 32.69
CA ARG A 15 30.96 29.58 32.16
C ARG A 15 31.23 29.39 30.67
N GLN A 16 31.24 30.48 29.91
CA GLN A 16 31.55 30.46 28.47
C GLN A 16 32.99 30.00 28.22
N ILE A 17 33.96 30.48 29.01
CA ILE A 17 35.38 30.10 28.90
C ILE A 17 35.56 28.61 29.24
N ARG A 18 34.99 28.16 30.36
CA ARG A 18 35.09 26.75 30.79
C ARG A 18 34.38 25.78 29.84
N PHE A 19 33.36 26.23 29.11
CA PHE A 19 32.74 25.43 28.03
C PHE A 19 33.72 25.15 26.88
N VAL A 20 34.56 26.13 26.54
CA VAL A 20 35.56 26.00 25.45
C VAL A 20 36.85 25.33 25.93
N LYS A 21 37.29 25.63 27.15
CA LYS A 21 38.51 25.10 27.76
C LYS A 21 38.18 24.55 29.17
N PRO A 22 37.78 23.26 29.27
CA PRO A 22 37.35 22.65 30.54
C PRO A 22 38.42 22.68 31.64
N ASN A 23 39.69 22.68 31.23
CA ASN A 23 40.86 22.66 32.11
C ASN A 23 41.46 24.05 32.38
N ALA A 24 40.76 25.13 32.06
CA ALA A 24 41.23 26.49 32.33
C ALA A 24 41.37 26.71 33.85
N SER A 25 42.52 27.21 34.30
CA SER A 25 42.72 27.57 35.71
C SER A 25 41.96 28.87 36.04
N GLN A 26 41.65 29.07 37.32
CA GLN A 26 40.94 30.28 37.75
C GLN A 26 41.69 31.56 37.37
N ASP A 27 43.02 31.55 37.48
CA ASP A 27 43.88 32.67 37.09
C ASP A 27 43.84 32.96 35.59
N GLU A 28 43.67 31.93 34.75
CA GLU A 28 43.55 32.11 33.30
C GLU A 28 42.18 32.70 32.93
N VAL A 29 41.11 32.25 33.60
CA VAL A 29 39.77 32.82 33.45
C VAL A 29 39.75 34.29 33.84
N ASP A 30 40.33 34.64 34.99
CA ASP A 30 40.35 36.03 35.46
C ASP A 30 41.15 36.95 34.53
N ARG A 31 42.28 36.49 33.98
CA ARG A 31 43.05 37.26 32.98
C ARG A 31 42.26 37.54 31.71
N ILE A 32 41.45 36.59 31.23
CA ILE A 32 40.64 36.73 30.02
C ILE A 32 39.43 37.64 30.27
N VAL A 33 38.86 37.59 31.47
CA VAL A 33 37.78 38.47 31.91
C VAL A 33 38.29 39.91 32.05
N ASP A 34 39.51 40.09 32.56
CA ASP A 34 40.12 41.40 32.80
C ASP A 34 40.78 42.01 31.55
N SER A 35 41.19 41.20 30.56
CA SER A 35 41.86 41.67 29.34
C SER A 35 40.96 42.46 28.39
N ASN A 36 39.65 42.55 28.66
CA ASN A 36 38.68 43.29 27.85
C ASN A 36 38.65 42.87 26.35
N GLU A 37 39.15 41.65 26.04
CA GLU A 37 38.98 40.96 24.75
C GLU A 37 37.95 39.80 24.77
N PRO A 38 36.77 39.93 25.42
CA PRO A 38 35.78 38.87 25.39
C PRO A 38 35.19 38.65 23.99
N SER A 39 35.31 39.62 23.08
CA SER A 39 34.70 39.61 21.75
C SER A 39 35.26 38.52 20.81
N GLN A 40 36.57 38.27 20.81
CA GLN A 40 37.17 37.23 19.95
C GLN A 40 36.81 35.82 20.40
N ILE A 41 36.87 35.54 21.71
CA ILE A 41 36.50 34.24 22.26
C ILE A 41 35.00 33.98 22.08
N PHE A 42 34.16 35.02 22.21
CA PHE A 42 32.72 34.89 21.96
C PHE A 42 32.42 34.59 20.49
N ALA A 43 33.06 35.29 19.55
CA ALA A 43 32.94 35.04 18.11
C ALA A 43 33.36 33.62 17.75
N GLN A 44 34.47 33.15 18.33
CA GLN A 44 34.91 31.77 18.16
C GLN A 44 33.89 30.77 18.75
N SER A 45 33.33 31.05 19.93
CA SER A 45 32.33 30.18 20.59
C SER A 45 31.01 30.07 19.81
N LEU A 46 30.57 31.15 19.15
CA LEU A 46 29.37 31.14 18.29
C LEU A 46 29.60 30.30 17.04
N VAL A 47 30.79 30.39 16.42
CA VAL A 47 31.15 29.61 15.24
C VAL A 47 31.25 28.12 15.57
N TYR A 48 31.87 27.74 16.69
CA TYR A 48 31.98 26.33 17.11
C TYR A 48 30.63 25.73 17.50
N THR A 49 29.82 26.45 18.29
CA THR A 49 28.52 25.97 18.76
C THR A 49 27.50 25.85 17.63
N THR A 50 27.52 26.77 16.65
CA THR A 50 26.58 26.77 15.53
C THR A 50 26.96 25.74 14.46
N ARG A 51 28.26 25.58 14.15
CA ARG A 51 28.70 24.65 13.10
C ARG A 51 28.62 23.17 13.47
N SER A 52 28.87 22.81 14.73
CA SER A 52 28.95 21.40 15.10
C SER A 52 27.57 20.75 15.22
N ASN A 53 26.62 21.39 15.89
CA ASN A 53 25.38 20.71 16.27
C ASN A 53 24.27 20.84 15.21
N GLN A 54 24.17 21.97 14.52
CA GLN A 54 23.08 22.19 13.55
C GLN A 54 23.35 21.49 12.20
N GLY A 55 24.60 21.50 11.72
CA GLY A 55 24.95 20.84 10.45
C GLY A 55 24.79 19.32 10.49
N GLN A 56 25.17 18.69 11.60
CA GLN A 56 25.01 17.24 11.78
C GLN A 56 23.53 16.83 11.90
N GLN A 57 22.71 17.62 12.57
CA GLN A 57 21.26 17.37 12.68
C GLN A 57 20.56 17.51 11.32
N VAL A 58 20.86 18.56 10.56
CA VAL A 58 20.29 18.76 9.21
C VAL A 58 20.71 17.63 8.27
N LEU A 59 21.98 17.19 8.32
CA LEU A 59 22.45 16.08 7.50
C LEU A 59 21.75 14.76 7.87
N ALA A 60 21.53 14.49 9.15
CA ALA A 60 20.80 13.31 9.61
C ALA A 60 19.32 13.35 9.17
N GLU A 61 18.68 14.52 9.22
CA GLU A 61 17.31 14.68 8.72
C GLU A 61 17.22 14.43 7.21
N VAL A 62 18.17 14.98 6.43
CA VAL A 62 18.23 14.77 4.98
C VAL A 62 18.45 13.30 4.64
N GLN A 63 19.31 12.58 5.37
CA GLN A 63 19.52 11.14 5.18
C GLN A 63 18.27 10.33 5.49
N ASN A 64 17.59 10.61 6.61
CA ASN A 64 16.33 9.94 6.95
C ASN A 64 15.25 10.16 5.88
N ARG A 65 15.08 11.39 5.41
CA ARG A 65 14.14 11.70 4.32
C ARG A 65 14.49 10.97 3.03
N HIS A 66 15.77 10.82 2.73
CA HIS A 66 16.22 10.08 1.54
C HIS A 66 15.90 8.60 1.62
N ASP A 67 16.07 7.99 2.80
CA ASP A 67 15.73 6.59 3.02
C ASP A 67 14.21 6.37 2.97
N ASP A 68 13.42 7.30 3.50
CA ASP A 68 11.95 7.29 3.35
C ASP A 68 11.52 7.36 1.88
N ILE A 69 12.14 8.25 1.09
CA ILE A 69 11.86 8.39 -0.34
C ILE A 69 12.20 7.10 -1.10
N LYS A 70 13.33 6.47 -0.80
CA LYS A 70 13.70 5.16 -1.38
C LYS A 70 12.69 4.08 -1.05
N HIS A 71 12.16 4.08 0.18
CA HIS A 71 11.13 3.13 0.57
C HIS A 71 9.86 3.33 -0.26
N ILE A 72 9.41 4.59 -0.41
CA ILE A 72 8.26 4.94 -1.25
C ILE A 72 8.47 4.52 -2.71
N GLU A 73 9.66 4.79 -3.27
CA GLU A 73 10.00 4.38 -4.64
C GLU A 73 9.87 2.87 -4.83
N LYS A 74 10.40 2.08 -3.89
CA LYS A 74 10.26 0.62 -3.92
C LYS A 74 8.80 0.19 -3.86
N THR A 75 7.99 0.78 -2.99
CA THR A 75 6.56 0.46 -2.89
C THR A 75 5.81 0.81 -4.17
N ILE A 76 6.15 1.91 -4.85
CA ILE A 76 5.54 2.29 -6.14
C ILE A 76 5.85 1.24 -7.22
N VAL A 77 7.10 0.76 -7.28
CA VAL A 77 7.49 -0.30 -8.23
C VAL A 77 6.72 -1.59 -7.97
N GLU A 78 6.59 -2.00 -6.70
CA GLU A 78 5.82 -3.19 -6.32
C GLU A 78 4.32 -3.03 -6.65
N LEU A 79 3.73 -1.85 -6.41
CA LEU A 79 2.35 -1.56 -6.77
C LEU A 79 2.12 -1.58 -8.28
N HIS A 80 3.08 -1.05 -9.07
CA HIS A 80 3.00 -1.10 -10.52
C HIS A 80 3.02 -2.55 -11.03
N GLN A 81 3.88 -3.40 -10.46
CA GLN A 81 3.91 -4.82 -10.78
C GLN A 81 2.58 -5.50 -10.46
N LEU A 82 2.00 -5.21 -9.28
CA LEU A 82 0.70 -5.76 -8.90
C LEU A 82 -0.41 -5.34 -9.88
N LEU A 83 -0.43 -4.07 -10.30
CA LEU A 83 -1.36 -3.57 -11.32
C LEU A 83 -1.20 -4.30 -12.66
N ALA A 84 0.03 -4.55 -13.09
CA ALA A 84 0.32 -5.29 -14.32
C ALA A 84 -0.15 -6.76 -14.20
N ASP A 85 0.15 -7.42 -13.07
CA ASP A 85 -0.28 -8.79 -12.80
C ASP A 85 -1.81 -8.89 -12.75
N MET A 86 -2.48 -7.91 -12.14
CA MET A 86 -3.95 -7.84 -12.10
C MET A 86 -4.53 -7.65 -13.50
N SER A 87 -3.90 -6.83 -14.35
CA SER A 87 -4.31 -6.65 -15.74
C SER A 87 -4.24 -7.97 -16.51
N MET A 88 -3.16 -8.74 -16.35
CA MET A 88 -3.01 -10.06 -16.99
C MET A 88 -4.04 -11.08 -16.47
N LEU A 89 -4.32 -11.09 -15.17
CA LEU A 89 -5.32 -11.99 -14.59
C LEU A 89 -6.75 -11.67 -15.03
N VAL A 90 -7.08 -10.38 -15.23
CA VAL A 90 -8.38 -9.96 -15.76
C VAL A 90 -8.51 -10.33 -17.23
N GLU A 91 -7.45 -10.16 -18.02
CA GLU A 91 -7.41 -10.57 -19.43
C GLU A 91 -7.59 -12.08 -19.57
N GLN A 92 -6.87 -12.89 -18.78
CA GLN A 92 -7.05 -14.36 -18.76
C GLN A 92 -8.44 -14.81 -18.32
N GLN A 93 -9.12 -14.05 -17.46
CA GLN A 93 -10.47 -14.38 -17.01
C GLN A 93 -11.56 -14.13 -18.08
N GLY A 94 -11.25 -13.45 -19.19
CA GLY A 94 -12.18 -13.27 -20.32
C GLY A 94 -12.56 -14.59 -21.01
N ASP A 95 -11.61 -15.52 -21.15
CA ASP A 95 -11.84 -16.80 -21.82
C ASP A 95 -12.69 -17.75 -20.97
N MET A 96 -12.53 -17.72 -19.64
CA MET A 96 -13.33 -18.54 -18.73
C MET A 96 -14.79 -18.09 -18.68
N LEU A 97 -15.06 -16.77 -18.72
CA LEU A 97 -16.42 -16.25 -18.76
C LEU A 97 -17.14 -16.72 -20.03
N THR A 98 -16.45 -16.66 -21.18
CA THR A 98 -16.95 -17.15 -22.47
C THR A 98 -17.28 -18.65 -22.42
N ALA A 99 -16.43 -19.45 -21.77
CA ALA A 99 -16.67 -20.89 -21.63
C ALA A 99 -17.87 -21.23 -20.71
N ILE A 100 -18.11 -20.44 -19.65
CA ILE A 100 -19.28 -20.61 -18.78
C ILE A 100 -20.57 -20.23 -19.52
N GLU A 101 -20.56 -19.09 -20.23
CA GLU A 101 -21.69 -18.66 -21.05
C GLU A 101 -22.04 -19.70 -22.11
N GLN A 102 -21.02 -20.23 -22.82
CA GLN A 102 -21.21 -21.24 -23.84
C GLN A 102 -21.69 -22.59 -23.27
N ASN A 103 -21.19 -23.01 -22.10
CA ASN A 103 -21.69 -24.22 -21.43
C ASN A 103 -23.14 -24.04 -20.92
N ALA A 104 -23.50 -22.84 -20.45
CA ALA A 104 -24.87 -22.53 -20.05
C ALA A 104 -25.82 -22.52 -21.26
N GLU A 105 -25.37 -21.99 -22.39
CA GLU A 105 -26.10 -22.02 -23.66
C GLU A 105 -26.31 -23.47 -24.15
N TYR A 106 -25.27 -24.30 -24.14
CA TYR A 106 -25.40 -25.72 -24.48
C TYR A 106 -26.34 -26.48 -23.54
N ALA A 107 -26.28 -26.20 -22.23
CA ALA A 107 -27.19 -26.81 -21.27
C ALA A 107 -28.66 -26.42 -21.55
N ALA A 108 -28.91 -25.15 -21.89
CA ALA A 108 -30.24 -24.67 -22.25
C ALA A 108 -30.75 -25.32 -23.55
N ASP A 109 -29.92 -25.39 -24.58
CA ASP A 109 -30.26 -26.02 -25.86
C ASP A 109 -30.54 -27.52 -25.71
N HIS A 110 -29.72 -28.24 -24.94
CA HIS A 110 -29.95 -29.66 -24.65
C HIS A 110 -31.26 -29.91 -23.88
N VAL A 111 -31.62 -29.06 -22.92
CA VAL A 111 -32.90 -29.14 -22.21
C VAL A 111 -34.06 -28.89 -23.17
N GLN A 112 -33.95 -27.90 -24.05
CA GLN A 112 -34.98 -27.61 -25.05
C GLN A 112 -35.16 -28.77 -26.03
N GLN A 113 -34.07 -29.31 -26.59
CA GLN A 113 -34.11 -30.47 -27.46
C GLN A 113 -34.69 -31.70 -26.72
N GLY A 114 -34.26 -31.95 -25.49
CA GLY A 114 -34.81 -33.01 -24.64
C GLY A 114 -36.32 -32.90 -24.47
N ASN A 115 -36.84 -31.70 -24.20
CA ASN A 115 -38.28 -31.46 -24.11
C ASN A 115 -39.02 -31.79 -25.41
N THR A 116 -38.47 -31.43 -26.58
CA THR A 116 -39.10 -31.76 -27.88
C THR A 116 -39.11 -33.26 -28.16
N VAL A 117 -38.05 -33.98 -27.78
CA VAL A 117 -37.95 -35.43 -27.92
C VAL A 117 -38.95 -36.12 -27.01
N VAL A 118 -39.06 -35.67 -25.75
CA VAL A 118 -40.05 -36.17 -24.79
C VAL A 118 -41.48 -35.94 -25.29
N ASP A 119 -41.80 -34.75 -25.81
CA ASP A 119 -43.12 -34.46 -26.37
C ASP A 119 -43.46 -35.38 -27.56
N ARG A 120 -42.50 -35.61 -28.46
CA ARG A 120 -42.67 -36.54 -29.58
C ARG A 120 -42.86 -37.97 -29.08
N ALA A 121 -42.09 -38.42 -28.10
CA ALA A 121 -42.21 -39.75 -27.52
C ALA A 121 -43.58 -39.95 -26.84
N ILE A 122 -44.09 -38.94 -26.14
CA ILE A 122 -45.44 -38.95 -25.56
C ILE A 122 -46.50 -39.09 -26.66
N LYS A 123 -46.40 -38.30 -27.73
CA LYS A 123 -47.33 -38.37 -28.88
C LYS A 123 -47.31 -39.76 -29.53
N GLN A 124 -46.13 -40.32 -29.77
CA GLN A 124 -45.97 -41.67 -30.32
C GLN A 124 -46.55 -42.73 -29.36
N ALA A 125 -46.23 -42.68 -28.07
CA ALA A 125 -46.75 -43.61 -27.08
C ALA A 125 -48.28 -43.56 -26.96
N ARG A 126 -48.90 -42.38 -27.11
CA ARG A 126 -50.37 -42.24 -27.17
C ARG A 126 -50.95 -42.86 -28.43
N ALA A 127 -50.33 -42.64 -29.60
CA ALA A 127 -50.80 -43.20 -30.86
C ALA A 127 -50.70 -44.74 -30.91
N THR A 128 -49.61 -45.31 -30.40
CA THR A 128 -49.39 -46.77 -30.35
C THR A 128 -50.31 -47.48 -29.34
N ARG A 129 -50.92 -46.75 -28.41
CA ARG A 129 -51.90 -47.31 -27.45
C ARG A 129 -53.30 -47.54 -28.04
N HIS A 130 -53.54 -47.19 -29.30
CA HIS A 130 -54.86 -47.29 -29.94
C HIS A 130 -55.20 -48.44 -30.93
N PRO A 131 -54.43 -49.55 -31.11
CA PRO A 131 -54.80 -50.54 -32.13
C PRO A 131 -55.19 -51.92 -31.57
N LEU A 132 -56.34 -52.04 -30.87
CA LEU A 132 -57.01 -53.34 -30.69
C LEU A 132 -58.54 -53.21 -30.75
N GLN A 133 -59.12 -52.16 -30.17
CA GLN A 133 -60.58 -51.98 -30.12
C GLN A 133 -61.25 -51.85 -31.51
N PHE A 134 -60.58 -51.26 -32.50
CA PHE A 134 -61.11 -51.11 -33.85
C PHE A 134 -61.09 -52.42 -34.65
N TRP A 135 -60.17 -53.34 -34.33
CA TRP A 135 -60.07 -54.64 -35.01
C TRP A 135 -61.15 -55.60 -34.52
N TYR A 136 -61.46 -55.60 -33.22
CA TYR A 136 -62.55 -56.41 -32.66
C TYR A 136 -63.93 -55.93 -33.11
N GLY A 137 -64.18 -54.61 -33.14
CA GLY A 137 -65.48 -54.07 -33.57
C GLY A 137 -65.82 -54.29 -35.06
N GLY A 138 -64.82 -54.48 -35.93
CA GLY A 138 -65.03 -54.80 -37.35
C GLY A 138 -65.30 -56.28 -37.62
N LEU A 139 -64.76 -57.18 -36.78
CA LEU A 139 -65.00 -58.64 -36.88
C LEU A 139 -66.42 -59.02 -36.44
N ASP A 140 -66.99 -58.34 -35.44
CA ASP A 140 -68.37 -58.59 -34.98
C ASP A 140 -69.43 -58.19 -36.02
N LEU A 141 -69.17 -57.18 -36.86
CA LEU A 141 -70.14 -56.69 -37.87
C LEU A 141 -70.22 -57.58 -39.13
N VAL A 142 -69.25 -58.47 -39.35
CA VAL A 142 -69.18 -59.32 -40.57
C VAL A 142 -69.76 -60.72 -40.33
N ILE A 143 -70.11 -61.08 -39.09
CA ILE A 143 -70.57 -62.43 -38.70
C ILE A 143 -72.11 -62.51 -38.46
N GLN A 144 -72.88 -61.46 -38.74
CA GLN A 144 -74.33 -61.41 -38.48
C GLN A 144 -75.16 -61.17 -39.74
#